data_AF-A0A8C7BX66-F1
#
_entry.id   AF-A0A8C7BX66-F1
#
_cell.length_a   1.000
_cell.length_b   1.000
_cell.length_c   1.000
_cell.angle_alpha   90.00
_cell.angle_beta   90.00
_cell.angle_gamma   90.00
#
_symmetry.space_group_name_H-M   'P 1'
#
loop_
_entity.id
_entity.type
_entity.pdbx_description
1 polymer ?
#
loop_
_entity_poly.entity_id
_entity_poly.type
_entity_poly.pdbx_seq_one_letter_code
_entity_poly.pdbx_strand_id
1 'polypeptide(L)' 'MIKRKIWCNLCIDLVAFTSEIFKGAVFQSLDGIIVSANCKLRKIFTLKCKPQDTADKDGMFKLLLRFLNSPM' A
#
# COMPACT_ATOMS: atom_id res chain seq x y z
N MET A 1 -3.79 15.62 6.04
CA MET A 1 -3.39 15.50 7.47
C MET A 1 -3.51 14.04 7.90
N ILE A 2 -2.41 13.37 8.25
CA ILE A 2 -2.43 11.95 8.65
C ILE A 2 -2.84 11.83 10.12
N LYS A 3 -3.89 11.07 10.41
CA LYS A 3 -4.33 10.78 11.79
C LYS A 3 -3.23 9.99 12.52
N ARG A 4 -2.86 10.44 13.72
CA ARG A 4 -1.86 9.79 14.58
C ARG A 4 -2.53 8.75 15.49
N LYS A 5 -1.74 7.82 16.05
CA LYS A 5 -2.19 6.78 16.99
C LYS A 5 -3.28 5.84 16.44
N ILE A 6 -3.42 5.73 15.13
CA ILE A 6 -4.32 4.76 14.48
C ILE A 6 -3.52 3.84 13.57
N TRP A 7 -4.07 2.67 13.29
CA TRP A 7 -3.59 1.84 12.18
C TRP A 7 -4.00 2.49 10.86
N CYS A 8 -3.05 2.57 9.93
CA CYS A 8 -3.31 3.05 8.57
C CYS A 8 -2.62 2.13 7.56
N ASN A 9 -3.19 2.08 6.35
CA ASN A 9 -2.58 1.45 5.20
C ASN A 9 -1.86 2.53 4.39
N LEU A 10 -0.61 2.28 4.02
CA LEU A 10 0.14 3.11 3.09
C LEU A 10 0.31 2.32 1.78
N CYS A 11 -0.12 2.91 0.67
CA CYS A 11 0.07 2.37 -0.67
C CYS A 11 0.88 3.38 -1.49
N ILE A 12 1.92 2.90 -2.17
CA ILE A 12 2.75 3.71 -3.06
C ILE A 12 2.62 3.10 -4.45
N ASP A 13 2.17 3.90 -5.41
CA ASP A 13 2.16 3.52 -6.82
C ASP A 13 3.57 3.75 -7.39
N LEU A 14 4.36 2.67 -7.45
CA LEU A 14 5.77 2.76 -7.88
C LEU A 14 5.91 3.19 -9.34
N VAL A 15 4.97 2.84 -10.22
CA VAL A 15 5.02 3.21 -11.64
C VAL A 15 4.80 4.71 -11.79
N ALA A 16 3.72 5.23 -11.20
CA ALA A 16 3.43 6.66 -11.22
C ALA A 16 4.54 7.46 -10.53
N PHE A 17 4.94 7.04 -9.32
CA PHE A 17 6.00 7.67 -8.54
C PHE A 17 7.31 7.78 -9.33
N THR A 18 7.76 6.70 -9.99
CA THR A 18 8.99 6.75 -10.77
C THR A 18 8.87 7.71 -11.96
N SER A 19 7.78 7.64 -12.73
CA SER A 19 7.60 8.48 -13.93
C SER A 19 7.46 9.97 -13.64
N GLU A 20 6.81 10.32 -12.52
CA GLU A 20 6.55 11.72 -12.14
C GLU A 20 7.79 12.38 -11.51
N ILE A 21 8.55 11.62 -10.72
CA ILE A 21 9.72 12.15 -10.01
C ILE A 21 10.98 12.11 -10.88
N PHE A 22 11.20 11.03 -11.62
CA PHE A 22 12.40 10.82 -12.41
C PHE A 22 12.05 10.89 -13.91
N LYS A 23 12.24 12.07 -14.51
CA LYS A 23 11.91 12.32 -15.92
C LYS A 23 12.55 11.28 -16.84
N GLY A 24 11.73 10.59 -17.63
CA GLY A 24 12.17 9.58 -18.59
C GLY A 24 12.49 8.21 -17.98
N ALA A 25 12.36 8.04 -16.67
CA ALA A 25 12.52 6.74 -16.02
C ALA A 25 11.23 5.93 -16.10
N VAL A 26 11.38 4.62 -16.28
CA VAL A 26 10.29 3.64 -16.25
C VAL A 26 10.59 2.66 -15.13
N PHE A 27 9.60 2.41 -14.27
CA PHE A 27 9.71 1.40 -13.22
C PHE A 27 9.86 0.00 -13.83
N GLN A 28 10.88 -0.76 -13.42
CA GLN A 28 11.18 -2.10 -13.96
C GLN A 28 11.04 -3.19 -12.88
N SER A 29 11.79 -3.06 -11.80
CA SER A 29 11.82 -4.01 -10.69
C SER A 29 11.88 -3.28 -9.36
N LEU A 30 11.47 -3.99 -8.30
CA LEU A 30 11.66 -3.57 -6.92
C LEU A 30 12.70 -4.48 -6.28
N ASP A 31 13.88 -3.95 -5.96
CA ASP A 31 14.98 -4.75 -5.42
C ASP A 31 14.81 -5.01 -3.91
N GLY A 32 14.24 -4.06 -3.17
CA GLY A 32 14.02 -4.21 -1.74
C GLY A 32 13.18 -3.09 -1.13
N ILE A 33 12.62 -3.38 0.04
CA ILE A 33 11.88 -2.40 0.87
C ILE A 33 12.62 -2.27 2.20
N ILE A 34 13.05 -1.06 2.53
CA ILE A 34 13.71 -0.75 3.80
C ILE A 34 12.77 0.15 4.61
N VAL A 35 12.48 -0.24 5.85
CA VAL A 35 11.65 0.55 6.78
C VAL A 35 12.49 0.91 8.01
N SER A 36 12.85 2.19 8.12
CA SER A 36 13.65 2.72 9.23
C SER A 36 12.81 3.69 10.05
N ALA A 37 12.00 3.17 10.98
CA ALA A 37 11.19 3.97 11.88
C ALA A 37 10.82 3.19 13.15
N ASN A 38 10.51 3.90 14.24
CA ASN A 38 9.84 3.30 15.39
C ASN A 38 8.33 3.22 15.12
N CYS A 39 7.94 2.22 14.31
CA CYS A 39 6.54 1.97 13.96
C CYS A 39 6.21 0.48 14.14
N LYS A 40 4.91 0.19 14.30
CA LYS A 40 4.41 -1.17 14.28
C LYS A 40 3.92 -1.51 12.88
N LEU A 41 4.32 -2.66 12.35
CA LEU A 41 3.93 -3.15 11.04
C LEU A 41 3.06 -4.39 11.19
N ARG A 42 2.04 -4.54 10.32
CA ARG A 42 1.20 -5.75 10.25
C ARG A 42 1.52 -6.60 9.03
N LYS A 43 1.61 -5.95 7.86
CA LYS A 43 1.85 -6.64 6.60
C LYS A 43 2.49 -5.67 5.61
N ILE A 44 3.51 -6.14 4.90
CA ILE A 44 4.07 -5.50 3.71
C ILE A 44 3.78 -6.45 2.54
N PHE A 45 3.24 -5.91 1.45
CA PHE A 45 2.94 -6.68 0.25
C PHE A 45 2.91 -5.76 -0.97
N THR A 46 3.10 -6.35 -2.14
CA THR A 46 2.96 -5.67 -3.43
C THR A 46 1.59 -5.93 -4.03
N LEU A 47 1.10 -4.99 -4.83
CA LEU A 47 -0.15 -5.10 -5.57
C LEU A 47 0.12 -4.80 -7.04
N LYS A 48 -0.49 -5.60 -7.93
CA LYS A 48 -0.45 -5.33 -9.38
C LYS A 48 -1.42 -4.22 -9.80
N CYS A 49 -2.49 -4.03 -9.04
CA CYS A 49 -3.53 -3.04 -9.31
C CYS A 49 -3.65 -2.07 -8.14
N LYS A 50 -4.00 -0.81 -8.43
CA LYS A 50 -4.29 0.18 -7.39
C LYS A 50 -5.37 -0.36 -6.43
N PRO A 51 -5.16 -0.26 -5.11
CA PRO A 51 -6.18 -0.69 -4.16
C PRO A 51 -7.47 0.10 -4.38
N GLN A 52 -8.61 -0.56 -4.22
CA GLN A 52 -9.89 0.14 -4.17
C GLN A 52 -9.85 1.14 -3.01
N ASP A 53 -10.33 2.35 -3.26
CA ASP A 53 -10.22 3.44 -2.29
C ASP A 53 -10.96 3.07 -1.00
N THR A 54 -10.17 2.82 0.05
CA THR A 54 -10.66 2.38 1.37
C THR A 54 -11.00 3.55 2.29
N ALA A 55 -11.02 4.78 1.78
CA ALA A 55 -11.42 5.95 2.55
C ALA A 55 -12.90 5.89 3.00
N ASP A 56 -13.71 5.03 2.38
CA ASP A 56 -15.11 4.79 2.76
C ASP A 56 -15.26 3.57 3.70
N LYS A 57 -16.13 3.67 4.70
CA LYS A 57 -16.32 2.64 5.76
C LYS A 57 -16.68 1.26 5.19
N ASP A 58 -17.35 1.25 4.04
CA ASP A 58 -17.74 0.03 3.33
C ASP A 58 -16.56 -0.71 2.66
N GLY A 59 -15.50 0.02 2.31
CA GLY A 59 -14.28 -0.55 1.74
C GLY A 59 -13.49 -1.39 2.76
N MET A 60 -13.52 -0.99 4.04
CA MET A 60 -12.83 -1.72 5.12
C MET A 60 -13.46 -3.08 5.39
N PHE A 61 -14.80 -3.17 5.39
CA PHE A 61 -15.53 -4.42 5.57
C PHE A 61 -15.27 -5.41 4.42
N LYS A 62 -15.26 -4.92 3.18
CA LYS A 62 -14.98 -5.75 1.99
C LYS A 62 -13.57 -6.34 2.01
N LEU A 63 -12.58 -5.58 2.48
CA LEU A 63 -11.19 -6.05 2.56
C LEU A 63 -11.00 -7.06 3.71
N LEU A 64 -11.66 -6.85 4.86
CA LEU A 64 -11.66 -7.83 5.96
C LEU A 64 -12.26 -9.17 5.50
N LEU A 65 -13.40 -9.13 4.81
CA LEU A 65 -14.01 -10.31 4.21
C LEU A 65 -13.09 -10.99 3.19
N ARG A 66 -12.37 -10.23 2.36
CA ARG A 66 -11.39 -10.82 1.42
C ARG A 66 -10.19 -11.44 2.13
N PHE A 67 -9.65 -10.81 3.17
CA PHE A 67 -8.55 -11.39 3.95
C PHE A 67 -8.98 -12.61 4.78
N LEU A 68 -10.22 -12.64 5.26
CA LEU A 68 -10.77 -13.79 6.01
C LEU A 68 -11.14 -14.98 5.10
N ASN A 69 -11.51 -14.73 3.83
CA ASN A 69 -11.95 -15.77 2.90
C ASN A 69 -10.89 -16.21 1.88
N SER A 70 -9.70 -15.60 1.86
CA SER A 70 -8.60 -16.12 1.04
C SER A 70 -8.02 -17.37 1.71
N PRO A 71 -8.07 -18.56 1.07
CA PRO A 71 -7.36 -19.72 1.58
C PRO A 71 -5.85 -19.43 1.52
N MET A 72 -5.13 -19.91 2.54
CA MET A 72 -3.66 -19.81 2.65
C MET A 72 -2.96 -20.41 1.43
#